data_AF-A0A3D2IC94-F1
#
_entry.id   AF-A0A3D2IC94-F1
#
_cell.length_a   1.000
_cell.length_b   1.000
_cell.length_c   1.000
_cell.angle_alpha   90.00
_cell.angle_beta   90.00
_cell.angle_gamma   90.00
#
_symmetry.space_group_name_H-M   'P 1'
#
loop_
_entity.id
_entity.type
_entity.pdbx_description
1 polymer ?
#
loop_
_entity_poly.entity_id
_entity_poly.type
_entity_poly.pdbx_seq_one_letter_code
_entity_poly.pdbx_strand_id
1 'polypeptide(L)'
;DTDADGIVDYEDMCPNIAGLAKFKGCVDSDSDSVADNNDECPNVAGTVSTKGCPDSDGDRIIDSKDVCPNKSGTIQNDGCPVVSDEINKEVTLIFNNIYFATDEAAIHESSMKSLDKLYNILNDDTDLKLKVSGHADSRDDKEYNMKLSKERAQSVKSYLVHKGISSSRITTEGYGETKPIASNASKDGKTRNRRVELKLSYN
;
A
#
# COMPACT_ATOMS: atom_id res chain seq x y z
N ASP A 1 -0.97 41.85 -30.75
CA ASP A 1 -0.02 40.76 -30.82
C ASP A 1 1.16 41.17 -29.95
N THR A 2 0.96 41.11 -28.63
CA THR A 2 1.89 41.59 -27.61
C THR A 2 3.10 40.65 -27.46
N ASP A 3 2.90 39.35 -27.64
CA ASP A 3 3.92 38.32 -27.57
C ASP A 3 4.42 37.82 -28.94
N ALA A 4 3.89 38.38 -30.04
CA ALA A 4 4.35 38.18 -31.41
C ALA A 4 4.16 36.75 -31.94
N ASP A 5 3.09 36.07 -31.51
CA ASP A 5 2.74 34.71 -31.94
C ASP A 5 1.85 34.66 -33.20
N GLY A 6 1.43 35.84 -33.68
CA GLY A 6 0.58 36.01 -34.85
C GLY A 6 -0.91 36.09 -34.54
N ILE A 7 -1.30 36.16 -33.26
CA ILE A 7 -2.68 36.34 -32.80
C ILE A 7 -2.82 37.71 -32.13
N VAL A 8 -3.92 38.40 -32.40
CA VAL A 8 -4.18 39.71 -31.81
C VAL A 8 -4.67 39.56 -30.37
N ASP A 9 -4.23 40.42 -29.45
CA ASP A 9 -4.45 40.28 -27.99
C ASP A 9 -5.91 40.04 -27.56
N TYR A 10 -6.90 40.49 -28.34
CA TYR A 10 -8.31 40.31 -28.01
C TYR A 10 -8.89 38.94 -28.48
N GLU A 11 -8.17 38.22 -29.34
CA GLU A 11 -8.46 36.85 -29.78
C GLU A 11 -7.54 35.81 -29.11
N ASP A 12 -6.47 36.29 -28.47
CA ASP A 12 -5.47 35.50 -27.77
C ASP A 12 -5.89 35.20 -26.33
N MET A 13 -5.86 33.92 -25.96
CA MET A 13 -6.16 33.45 -24.61
C MET A 13 -4.96 33.60 -23.65
N CYS A 14 -3.75 33.80 -24.18
CA CYS A 14 -2.49 33.90 -23.46
C CYS A 14 -1.62 35.08 -23.96
N PRO A 15 -2.11 36.33 -23.96
CA PRO A 15 -1.55 37.48 -24.72
C PRO A 15 -0.16 37.98 -24.31
N ASN A 16 0.52 37.30 -23.38
CA ASN A 16 1.85 37.66 -22.92
C ASN A 16 2.85 36.49 -23.06
N ILE A 17 2.43 35.35 -23.63
CA ILE A 17 3.23 34.13 -23.77
C ILE A 17 2.91 33.52 -25.13
N ALA A 18 3.84 33.67 -26.08
CA ALA A 18 3.65 33.20 -27.44
C ALA A 18 3.29 31.71 -27.48
N GLY A 19 2.21 31.38 -28.19
CA GLY A 19 1.70 30.01 -28.26
C GLY A 19 1.25 29.59 -29.64
N LEU A 20 0.43 28.53 -29.68
CA LEU A 20 0.00 27.91 -30.93
C LEU A 20 -1.41 28.37 -31.30
N ALA A 21 -1.64 28.65 -32.59
CA ALA A 21 -2.97 28.99 -33.11
C ALA A 21 -4.05 27.92 -32.81
N LYS A 22 -3.67 26.64 -32.76
CA LYS A 22 -4.57 25.53 -32.36
C LYS A 22 -5.15 25.74 -30.95
N PHE A 23 -4.41 26.41 -30.07
CA PHE A 23 -4.78 26.68 -28.67
C PHE A 23 -5.07 28.16 -28.41
N LYS A 24 -5.42 28.92 -29.46
CA LYS A 24 -5.74 30.35 -29.37
C LYS A 24 -4.64 31.17 -28.67
N GLY A 25 -3.39 30.90 -29.05
CA GLY A 25 -2.21 31.66 -28.59
C GLY A 25 -1.59 31.14 -27.30
N CYS A 26 -2.11 30.04 -26.77
CA CYS A 26 -1.52 29.40 -25.60
C CYS A 26 -0.48 28.34 -25.99
N VAL A 27 0.55 28.22 -25.16
CA VAL A 27 1.55 27.16 -25.21
C VAL A 27 0.96 25.82 -24.73
N ASP A 28 1.52 24.74 -25.26
CA ASP A 28 1.29 23.34 -24.87
C ASP A 28 2.69 22.74 -24.69
N SER A 29 3.18 22.79 -23.44
CA SER A 29 4.58 22.59 -23.09
C SER A 29 4.99 21.12 -23.14
N ASP A 30 4.09 20.19 -22.85
CA ASP A 30 4.34 18.74 -22.91
C ASP A 30 3.72 18.04 -24.13
N SER A 31 3.04 18.80 -25.00
CA SER A 31 2.50 18.35 -26.28
C SER A 31 1.40 17.29 -26.17
N ASP A 32 0.61 17.31 -25.10
CA ASP A 32 -0.45 16.33 -24.84
C ASP A 32 -1.83 16.70 -25.42
N SER A 33 -1.89 17.83 -26.14
CA SER A 33 -3.09 18.43 -26.71
C SER A 33 -4.02 19.16 -25.73
N VAL A 34 -3.56 19.42 -24.50
CA VAL A 34 -4.16 20.33 -23.53
C VAL A 34 -3.20 21.52 -23.37
N ALA A 35 -3.67 22.73 -23.65
CA ALA A 35 -2.82 23.91 -23.48
C ALA A 35 -2.52 24.16 -21.99
N ASP A 36 -1.34 24.70 -21.66
CA ASP A 36 -0.85 24.89 -20.28
C ASP A 36 -1.84 25.64 -19.38
N ASN A 37 -2.63 26.56 -19.96
CA ASN A 37 -3.64 27.33 -19.24
C ASN A 37 -4.88 26.52 -18.83
N ASN A 38 -5.06 25.33 -19.40
CA ASN A 38 -6.14 24.38 -19.12
C ASN A 38 -5.62 23.02 -18.62
N ASP A 39 -4.31 22.88 -18.50
CA ASP A 39 -3.63 21.66 -18.08
C ASP A 39 -3.38 21.69 -16.56
N GLU A 40 -3.79 20.64 -15.84
CA GLU A 40 -3.49 20.47 -14.42
C GLU A 40 -2.04 19.98 -14.17
N CYS A 41 -1.37 19.47 -15.20
CA CYS A 41 0.01 18.97 -15.21
C CYS A 41 0.83 19.49 -16.41
N PRO A 42 1.05 20.82 -16.58
CA PRO A 42 1.57 21.42 -17.83
C PRO A 42 2.95 21.00 -18.35
N ASN A 43 3.66 20.12 -17.66
CA ASN A 43 5.00 19.67 -18.03
C ASN A 43 5.11 18.14 -18.07
N VAL A 44 3.99 17.42 -17.93
CA VAL A 44 3.93 15.97 -17.86
C VAL A 44 2.70 15.50 -18.62
N ALA A 45 2.93 15.05 -19.85
CA ALA A 45 1.87 14.70 -20.78
C ALA A 45 0.84 13.73 -20.17
N GLY A 46 -0.43 14.07 -20.35
CA GLY A 46 -1.57 13.26 -19.96
C GLY A 46 -2.61 13.16 -21.08
N THR A 47 -3.88 13.19 -20.68
CA THR A 47 -5.00 13.10 -21.62
C THR A 47 -6.00 14.21 -21.39
N VAL A 48 -6.78 14.52 -22.42
CA VAL A 48 -7.91 15.47 -22.30
C VAL A 48 -8.91 15.03 -21.21
N SER A 49 -9.14 13.72 -21.03
CA SER A 49 -10.03 13.20 -19.99
C SER A 49 -9.55 13.44 -18.57
N THR A 50 -8.23 13.53 -18.39
CA THR A 50 -7.54 13.76 -17.11
C THR A 50 -7.04 15.19 -16.97
N LYS A 51 -7.50 16.11 -17.85
CA LYS A 51 -7.07 17.51 -17.92
C LYS A 51 -5.54 17.67 -17.98
N GLY A 52 -4.93 16.85 -18.83
CA GLY A 52 -3.50 16.86 -19.12
C GLY A 52 -2.60 16.17 -18.10
N CYS A 53 -3.16 15.57 -17.05
CA CYS A 53 -2.38 14.75 -16.11
C CYS A 53 -2.26 13.28 -16.53
N PRO A 54 -1.13 12.59 -16.25
CA PRO A 54 -0.97 11.17 -16.54
C PRO A 54 -1.86 10.29 -15.64
N ASP A 55 -2.28 9.16 -16.20
CA ASP A 55 -3.02 8.06 -15.58
C ASP A 55 -2.45 6.77 -16.17
N SER A 56 -1.46 6.21 -15.47
CA SER A 56 -0.55 5.19 -15.99
C SER A 56 -1.20 3.80 -16.07
N ASP A 57 -2.20 3.51 -15.23
CA ASP A 57 -2.92 2.23 -15.23
C ASP A 57 -4.36 2.31 -15.78
N GLY A 58 -4.84 3.52 -16.10
CA GLY A 58 -6.09 3.76 -16.79
C GLY A 58 -7.33 3.53 -15.92
N ASP A 59 -7.20 3.56 -14.59
CA ASP A 59 -8.32 3.38 -13.66
C ASP A 59 -9.18 4.65 -13.46
N ARG A 60 -8.77 5.76 -14.11
CA ARG A 60 -9.37 7.10 -14.10
C ARG A 60 -9.03 7.92 -12.85
N ILE A 61 -8.00 7.53 -12.11
CA ILE A 61 -7.38 8.32 -11.06
C ILE A 61 -5.99 8.72 -11.54
N ILE A 62 -5.72 10.01 -11.58
CA ILE A 62 -4.43 10.51 -12.06
C ILE A 62 -3.29 10.04 -11.14
N ASP A 63 -2.10 9.82 -11.68
CA ASP A 63 -0.96 9.25 -10.96
C ASP A 63 -0.61 9.99 -9.65
N SER A 64 -0.84 11.31 -9.61
CA SER A 64 -0.57 12.14 -8.42
C SER A 64 -1.58 11.95 -7.28
N LYS A 65 -2.75 11.35 -7.57
CA LYS A 65 -3.83 11.04 -6.62
C LYS A 65 -4.03 9.54 -6.44
N ASP A 66 -3.27 8.71 -7.16
CA ASP A 66 -3.33 7.27 -7.11
C ASP A 66 -2.27 6.72 -6.13
N VAL A 67 -2.69 5.87 -5.19
CA VAL A 67 -1.77 5.20 -4.25
C VAL A 67 -1.01 4.07 -4.93
N CYS A 68 -1.56 3.50 -6.01
CA CYS A 68 -1.01 2.44 -6.84
C CYS A 68 -0.98 2.81 -8.34
N PRO A 69 -0.25 3.88 -8.78
CA PRO A 69 -0.37 4.44 -10.14
C PRO A 69 -0.12 3.47 -11.32
N ASN A 70 0.43 2.29 -11.07
CA ASN A 70 0.76 1.30 -12.09
C ASN A 70 -0.09 0.03 -11.98
N LYS A 71 -1.16 0.04 -11.18
CA LYS A 71 -2.00 -1.11 -10.92
C LYS A 71 -3.44 -0.67 -10.65
N SER A 72 -4.27 -0.84 -11.68
CA SER A 72 -5.64 -0.35 -11.68
C SER A 72 -6.44 -0.77 -10.45
N GLY A 73 -7.10 0.20 -9.83
CA GLY A 73 -7.89 -0.02 -8.64
C GLY A 73 -9.29 0.56 -8.75
N THR A 74 -9.82 0.95 -7.58
CA THR A 74 -11.11 1.60 -7.48
C THR A 74 -10.97 2.89 -6.70
N ILE A 75 -11.86 3.85 -6.96
CA ILE A 75 -11.93 5.11 -6.22
C ILE A 75 -12.13 4.87 -4.72
N GLN A 76 -12.88 3.83 -4.34
CA GLN A 76 -13.13 3.49 -2.93
C GLN A 76 -11.88 3.01 -2.19
N ASN A 77 -10.83 2.65 -2.93
CA ASN A 77 -9.57 2.16 -2.39
C ASN A 77 -8.37 2.95 -2.96
N ASP A 78 -8.60 4.24 -3.23
CA ASP A 78 -7.56 5.22 -3.58
C ASP A 78 -6.69 4.81 -4.78
N GLY A 79 -7.30 4.21 -5.81
CA GLY A 79 -6.60 3.75 -7.02
C GLY A 79 -5.88 2.41 -6.88
N CYS A 80 -5.99 1.77 -5.71
CA CYS A 80 -5.46 0.43 -5.52
C CYS A 80 -6.52 -0.68 -5.67
N PRO A 81 -6.13 -1.90 -6.06
CA PRO A 81 -7.02 -3.06 -6.04
C PRO A 81 -7.46 -3.44 -4.64
N VAL A 82 -8.58 -4.15 -4.54
CA VAL A 82 -8.98 -4.81 -3.29
C VAL A 82 -8.29 -6.16 -3.20
N VAL A 83 -7.70 -6.48 -2.03
CA VAL A 83 -7.14 -7.82 -1.77
C VAL A 83 -8.29 -8.83 -1.80
N SER A 84 -8.19 -9.87 -2.64
CA SER A 84 -9.28 -10.83 -2.82
C SER A 84 -9.57 -11.65 -1.56
N ASP A 85 -10.80 -12.12 -1.42
CA ASP A 85 -11.23 -12.96 -0.31
C ASP A 85 -10.44 -14.29 -0.27
N GLU A 86 -10.06 -14.82 -1.42
CA GLU A 86 -9.23 -16.03 -1.52
C GLU A 86 -7.85 -15.80 -0.90
N ILE A 87 -7.20 -14.69 -1.23
CA ILE A 87 -5.89 -14.33 -0.68
C ILE A 87 -6.02 -14.07 0.84
N ASN A 88 -7.05 -13.32 1.27
CA ASN A 88 -7.28 -13.05 2.69
C ASN A 88 -7.51 -14.35 3.49
N LYS A 89 -8.24 -15.31 2.90
CA LYS A 89 -8.45 -16.63 3.50
C LYS A 89 -7.15 -17.44 3.57
N GLU A 90 -6.33 -17.42 2.52
CA GLU A 90 -5.03 -18.09 2.52
C GLU A 90 -4.09 -17.50 3.59
N VAL A 91 -4.02 -16.17 3.69
CA VAL A 91 -3.23 -15.46 4.72
C VAL A 91 -3.69 -15.82 6.13
N THR A 92 -5.00 -15.96 6.34
CA THR A 92 -5.56 -16.43 7.62
C THR A 92 -5.12 -17.85 7.95
N LEU A 93 -5.08 -18.76 6.96
CA LEU A 93 -4.59 -20.13 7.14
C LEU A 93 -3.09 -20.17 7.42
N ILE A 94 -2.30 -19.32 6.75
CA ILE A 94 -0.87 -19.16 7.01
C ILE A 94 -0.65 -18.76 8.47
N PHE A 95 -1.34 -17.71 8.92
CA PHE A 95 -1.28 -17.24 10.31
C PHE A 95 -1.52 -18.37 11.32
N ASN A 96 -2.59 -19.15 11.14
CA ASN A 96 -2.95 -20.23 12.07
C ASN A 96 -1.86 -21.31 12.22
N ASN A 97 -0.87 -21.33 11.33
CA ASN A 97 0.25 -22.26 11.30
C ASN A 97 1.60 -21.57 11.61
N ILE A 98 1.60 -20.34 12.12
CA ILE A 98 2.77 -19.66 12.67
C ILE A 98 2.83 -19.89 14.18
N TYR A 99 3.90 -20.54 14.61
CA TYR A 99 4.17 -20.94 15.98
C TYR A 99 5.49 -20.34 16.43
N PHE A 100 5.58 -20.12 17.74
CA PHE A 100 6.77 -19.60 18.40
C PHE A 100 7.20 -20.57 19.50
N ALA A 101 8.50 -20.59 19.80
CA ALA A 101 9.00 -21.29 20.98
C ALA A 101 8.35 -20.72 22.27
N THR A 102 8.27 -21.56 23.31
CA THR A 102 7.62 -21.21 24.58
C THR A 102 8.28 -19.98 25.20
N ASP A 103 7.47 -18.96 25.52
CA ASP A 103 7.90 -17.68 26.08
C ASP A 103 9.00 -16.96 25.30
N GLU A 104 9.12 -17.28 24.01
CA GLU A 104 10.11 -16.71 23.10
C GLU A 104 9.45 -16.08 21.87
N ALA A 105 10.22 -15.26 21.17
CA ALA A 105 9.90 -14.71 19.86
C ALA A 105 10.52 -15.51 18.70
N ALA A 106 11.31 -16.55 19.00
CA ALA A 106 11.86 -17.44 17.99
C ALA A 106 10.74 -18.21 17.27
N ILE A 107 10.72 -18.12 15.94
CA ILE A 107 9.74 -18.81 15.10
C ILE A 107 10.09 -20.30 15.07
N HIS A 108 9.10 -21.16 15.30
CA HIS A 108 9.28 -22.60 15.25
C HIS A 108 9.47 -23.09 13.80
N GLU A 109 10.30 -24.12 13.59
CA GLU A 109 10.63 -24.67 12.27
C GLU A 109 9.39 -25.14 11.47
N SER A 110 8.36 -25.64 12.16
CA SER A 110 7.10 -26.08 11.55
C SER A 110 6.36 -24.96 10.82
N SER A 111 6.67 -23.70 11.12
CA SER A 111 6.06 -22.52 10.50
C SER A 111 6.74 -22.07 9.22
N MET A 112 7.92 -22.61 8.88
CA MET A 112 8.70 -22.16 7.73
C MET A 112 7.92 -22.32 6.43
N LYS A 113 7.22 -23.45 6.24
CA LYS A 113 6.39 -23.68 5.03
C LYS A 113 5.27 -22.66 4.87
N SER A 114 4.67 -22.20 5.97
CA SER A 114 3.62 -21.18 5.95
C SER A 114 4.20 -19.80 5.64
N LEU A 115 5.36 -19.49 6.22
CA LEU A 115 6.08 -18.24 5.94
C LEU A 115 6.61 -18.17 4.50
N ASP A 116 6.97 -19.31 3.90
CA ASP A 116 7.36 -19.36 2.50
C ASP A 116 6.20 -19.05 1.56
N LYS A 117 4.98 -19.51 1.88
CA LYS A 117 3.78 -19.10 1.14
C LYS A 117 3.52 -17.61 1.26
N LEU A 118 3.65 -17.06 2.48
CA LEU A 118 3.48 -15.62 2.70
C LEU A 118 4.51 -14.80 1.91
N TYR A 119 5.76 -15.28 1.88
CA TYR A 119 6.80 -14.70 1.06
C TYR A 119 6.41 -14.69 -0.43
N ASN A 120 5.92 -15.82 -0.96
CA ASN A 120 5.52 -15.89 -2.37
C ASN A 120 4.40 -14.90 -2.69
N ILE A 121 3.36 -14.80 -1.84
CA ILE A 121 2.27 -13.82 -2.03
C ILE A 121 2.82 -12.39 -2.10
N LEU A 122 3.75 -12.02 -1.22
CA LEU A 122 4.37 -10.69 -1.22
C LEU A 122 5.40 -10.48 -2.33
N ASN A 123 5.98 -11.55 -2.85
CA ASN A 123 6.95 -11.50 -3.93
C ASN A 123 6.25 -11.36 -5.29
N ASP A 124 5.13 -12.05 -5.47
CA ASP A 124 4.35 -12.06 -6.71
C ASP A 124 3.65 -10.72 -6.96
N ASP A 125 3.38 -9.96 -5.90
CA ASP A 125 2.86 -8.60 -5.98
C ASP A 125 3.70 -7.65 -5.14
N THR A 126 4.47 -6.76 -5.78
CA THR A 126 5.38 -5.83 -5.12
C THR A 126 4.71 -4.65 -4.42
N ASP A 127 3.43 -4.39 -4.71
CA ASP A 127 2.69 -3.26 -4.15
C ASP A 127 1.95 -3.65 -2.87
N LEU A 128 1.71 -4.95 -2.66
CA LEU A 128 1.13 -5.45 -1.42
C LEU A 128 2.00 -5.08 -0.20
N LYS A 129 1.35 -4.60 0.85
CA LYS A 129 1.94 -4.34 2.16
C LYS A 129 1.39 -5.35 3.15
N LEU A 130 2.20 -5.68 4.16
CA LEU A 130 1.84 -6.59 5.24
C LEU A 130 1.85 -5.84 6.58
N LYS A 131 0.75 -5.92 7.32
CA LYS A 131 0.72 -5.62 8.75
C LYS A 131 0.76 -6.91 9.55
N VAL A 132 1.74 -7.03 10.44
CA VAL A 132 1.87 -8.13 11.40
C VAL A 132 1.53 -7.63 12.80
N SER A 133 0.52 -8.23 13.41
CA SER A 133 0.02 -7.84 14.74
C SER A 133 0.24 -8.98 15.73
N GLY A 134 1.13 -8.81 16.69
CA GLY A 134 1.38 -9.81 17.72
C GLY A 134 0.42 -9.72 18.89
N HIS A 135 0.05 -10.86 19.44
CA HIS A 135 -0.82 -10.99 20.61
C HIS A 135 -0.26 -11.99 21.61
N ALA A 136 -0.58 -11.79 22.89
CA ALA A 136 -0.19 -12.65 23.99
C ALA A 136 -1.42 -13.06 24.83
N ASP A 137 -1.24 -14.07 25.67
CA ASP A 137 -2.23 -14.43 26.68
C ASP A 137 -2.00 -13.65 27.99
N SER A 138 -2.87 -13.84 28.98
CA SER A 138 -2.81 -13.09 30.24
C SER A 138 -2.02 -13.75 31.37
N ARG A 139 -1.04 -14.61 31.07
CA ARG A 139 -0.24 -15.28 32.11
C ARG A 139 0.77 -14.36 32.77
N ASP A 140 1.47 -13.58 31.95
CA ASP A 140 2.55 -12.72 32.38
C ASP A 140 2.11 -11.27 32.58
N ASP A 141 3.01 -10.41 33.05
CA ASP A 141 2.70 -9.00 33.23
C ASP A 141 2.43 -8.31 31.88
N LYS A 142 1.67 -7.21 31.95
CA LYS A 142 1.19 -6.49 30.76
C LYS A 142 2.34 -5.94 29.91
N GLU A 143 3.40 -5.46 30.54
CA GLU A 143 4.53 -4.84 29.84
C GLU A 143 5.36 -5.92 29.13
N TYR A 144 5.59 -7.04 29.80
CA TYR A 144 6.21 -8.22 29.20
C TYR A 144 5.41 -8.75 28.01
N ASN A 145 4.09 -8.92 28.16
CA ASN A 145 3.23 -9.37 27.07
C ASN A 145 3.24 -8.40 25.88
N MET A 146 3.26 -7.09 26.15
CA MET A 146 3.38 -6.08 25.11
C MET A 146 4.71 -6.22 24.35
N LYS A 147 5.82 -6.35 25.08
CA LYS A 147 7.16 -6.55 24.49
C LYS A 147 7.23 -7.83 23.67
N LEU A 148 6.87 -8.98 24.25
CA LEU A 148 6.93 -10.29 23.61
C LEU A 148 6.07 -10.33 22.34
N SER A 149 4.86 -9.78 22.39
CA SER A 149 3.97 -9.73 21.23
C SER A 149 4.57 -8.90 20.09
N LYS A 150 5.20 -7.75 20.40
CA LYS A 150 5.92 -6.93 19.42
C LYS A 150 7.13 -7.66 18.83
N GLU A 151 7.91 -8.34 19.66
CA GLU A 151 9.08 -9.13 19.22
C GLU A 151 8.69 -10.29 18.29
N ARG A 152 7.56 -10.95 18.55
CA ARG A 152 7.00 -11.98 17.66
C ARG A 152 6.63 -11.42 16.29
N ALA A 153 5.93 -10.27 16.27
CA ALA A 153 5.61 -9.59 15.01
C ALA A 153 6.89 -9.18 14.26
N GLN A 154 7.89 -8.67 14.98
CA GLN A 154 9.20 -8.31 14.42
C GLN A 154 9.96 -9.52 13.88
N SER A 155 9.82 -10.70 14.48
CA SER A 155 10.48 -11.92 14.01
C SER A 155 9.92 -12.36 12.66
N VAL A 156 8.60 -12.29 12.46
CA VAL A 156 7.96 -12.54 11.15
C VAL A 156 8.46 -11.55 10.10
N LYS A 157 8.50 -10.25 10.43
CA LYS A 157 9.06 -9.22 9.55
C LYS A 157 10.51 -9.53 9.18
N SER A 158 11.34 -9.86 10.17
CA SER A 158 12.77 -10.11 9.98
C SER A 158 13.02 -11.30 9.07
N TYR A 159 12.22 -12.37 9.20
CA TYR A 159 12.25 -13.52 8.29
C TYR A 159 11.97 -13.11 6.84
N LEU A 160 10.86 -12.39 6.60
CA LEU A 160 10.46 -11.98 5.25
C LEU A 160 11.45 -11.00 4.62
N VAL A 161 12.00 -10.07 5.41
CA VAL A 161 13.05 -9.14 4.95
C VAL A 161 14.32 -9.88 4.59
N HIS A 162 14.72 -10.87 5.40
CA HIS A 162 15.89 -11.70 5.09
C HIS A 162 15.72 -12.48 3.78
N LYS A 163 14.49 -12.91 3.45
CA LYS A 163 14.17 -13.54 2.16
C LYS A 163 14.08 -12.58 0.97
N GLY A 164 14.08 -11.26 1.21
CA GLY A 164 14.14 -10.25 0.15
C GLY A 164 12.92 -9.34 0.03
N ILE A 165 11.92 -9.44 0.92
CA ILE A 165 10.81 -8.47 0.93
C ILE A 165 11.31 -7.14 1.49
N SER A 166 11.00 -6.02 0.83
CA SER A 166 11.38 -4.70 1.34
C SER A 166 10.82 -4.46 2.75
N SER A 167 11.67 -4.00 3.66
CA SER A 167 11.29 -3.67 5.05
C SER A 167 10.22 -2.58 5.12
N SER A 168 10.15 -1.68 4.12
CA SER A 168 9.13 -0.62 4.04
C SER A 168 7.72 -1.17 3.78
N ARG A 169 7.60 -2.38 3.21
CA ARG A 169 6.32 -3.03 2.92
C ARG A 169 5.74 -3.76 4.12
N ILE A 170 6.48 -3.89 5.22
CA ILE A 170 6.06 -4.66 6.39
C ILE A 170 6.00 -3.77 7.62
N THR A 171 4.83 -3.64 8.21
CA THR A 171 4.62 -2.97 9.50
C THR A 171 4.35 -3.99 10.60
N THR A 172 4.76 -3.68 11.82
CA THR A 172 4.64 -4.58 12.97
C THR A 172 4.06 -3.83 14.15
N GLU A 173 3.11 -4.44 14.84
CA GLU A 173 2.50 -3.91 16.05
C GLU A 173 2.37 -5.01 17.10
N GLY A 174 2.57 -4.67 18.38
CA GLY A 174 2.30 -5.56 19.50
C GLY A 174 1.05 -5.08 20.23
N TYR A 175 0.16 -6.00 20.58
CA TYR A 175 -1.05 -5.71 21.35
C TYR A 175 -1.04 -6.35 22.74
N GLY A 176 -0.03 -7.17 23.07
CA GLY A 176 -0.01 -7.96 24.29
C GLY A 176 -1.31 -8.72 24.48
N GLU A 177 -1.88 -8.65 25.68
CA GLU A 177 -3.15 -9.30 26.04
C GLU A 177 -4.41 -8.46 25.73
N THR A 178 -4.27 -7.27 25.12
CA THR A 178 -5.38 -6.29 25.02
C THR A 178 -6.44 -6.63 23.98
N LYS A 179 -6.16 -7.56 23.06
CA LYS A 179 -7.07 -8.00 21.98
C LYS A 179 -7.25 -9.53 21.99
N PRO A 180 -7.89 -10.10 23.04
CA PRO A 180 -8.14 -11.53 23.11
C PRO A 180 -9.23 -11.96 22.12
N ILE A 181 -9.06 -13.13 21.51
CA ILE A 181 -10.07 -13.77 20.65
C ILE A 181 -10.76 -14.96 21.33
N ALA A 182 -10.27 -15.33 22.52
CA ALA A 182 -10.83 -16.37 23.36
C ALA A 182 -10.62 -16.04 24.84
N SER A 183 -11.35 -16.72 25.72
CA SER A 183 -11.22 -16.52 27.16
C SER A 183 -9.82 -16.88 27.67
N ASN A 184 -9.18 -15.97 28.40
CA ASN A 184 -7.93 -16.26 29.09
C ASN A 184 -8.10 -17.16 30.33
N ALA A 185 -9.33 -17.57 30.68
CA ALA A 185 -9.57 -18.48 31.79
C ALA A 185 -9.24 -19.95 31.44
N SER A 186 -9.28 -20.33 30.15
CA SER A 186 -9.04 -21.70 29.71
C SER A 186 -7.65 -21.87 29.06
N LYS A 187 -7.08 -23.07 29.18
CA LYS A 187 -5.80 -23.41 28.51
C LYS A 187 -5.90 -23.27 26.99
N ASP A 188 -7.03 -23.68 26.43
CA ASP A 188 -7.33 -23.54 25.00
C ASP A 188 -7.39 -22.07 24.58
N GLY A 189 -8.15 -21.23 25.31
CA GLY A 189 -8.29 -19.82 24.98
C GLY A 189 -6.98 -19.04 25.10
N LYS A 190 -6.15 -19.31 26.11
CA LYS A 190 -4.78 -18.77 26.19
C LYS A 190 -3.95 -19.15 24.96
N THR A 191 -4.06 -20.41 24.51
CA THR A 191 -3.32 -20.89 23.33
C THR A 191 -3.76 -20.15 22.07
N ARG A 192 -5.06 -19.91 21.91
CA ARG A 192 -5.61 -19.10 20.82
C ARG A 192 -5.20 -17.63 20.89
N ASN A 193 -5.00 -17.07 22.08
CA ASN A 193 -4.58 -15.68 22.24
C ASN A 193 -3.09 -15.44 21.94
N ARG A 194 -2.22 -16.45 22.10
CA ARG A 194 -0.80 -16.42 21.70
C ARG A 194 -0.67 -16.58 20.18
N ARG A 195 -0.73 -15.49 19.43
CA ARG A 195 -0.95 -15.52 17.97
C ARG A 195 -0.35 -14.30 17.27
N VAL A 196 -0.18 -14.36 15.94
CA VAL A 196 0.18 -13.19 15.10
C VAL A 196 -0.85 -12.96 14.00
N GLU A 197 -1.61 -11.87 14.01
CA GLU A 197 -2.53 -11.61 12.91
C GLU A 197 -1.80 -10.97 11.73
N LEU A 198 -2.13 -11.41 10.53
CA LEU A 198 -1.57 -10.92 9.27
C LEU A 198 -2.68 -10.22 8.49
N LYS A 199 -2.42 -8.99 8.04
CA LYS A 199 -3.33 -8.24 7.17
C LYS A 199 -2.58 -7.72 5.96
N LEU A 200 -3.09 -8.00 4.77
CA LEU A 200 -2.60 -7.41 3.52
C LEU A 200 -3.40 -6.16 3.17
N SER A 201 -2.73 -5.19 2.55
CA SER A 201 -3.33 -4.00 1.95
C SER A 201 -2.43 -3.45 0.85
N TYR A 202 -2.97 -2.61 -0.01
CA TYR A 202 -2.19 -1.82 -0.95
C TYR A 202 -1.95 -0.39 -0.45
N ASN A 203 -2.83 0.10 0.44
CA ASN A 203 -2.68 1.34 1.19
C ASN A 203 -2.01 1.11 2.55
#